data_AF-A0A945CMR8-F1
#
_entry.id   AF-A0A945CMR8-F1
#
_cell.length_a   1.000
_cell.length_b   1.000
_cell.length_c   1.000
_cell.angle_alpha   90.00
_cell.angle_beta   90.00
_cell.angle_gamma   90.00
#
_symmetry.space_group_name_H-M   'P 1'
#
loop_
_entity.id
_entity.type
_entity.pdbx_description
1 polymer ?
#
loop_
_entity_poly.entity_id
_entity_poly.type
_entity_poly.pdbx_seq_one_letter_code
_entity_poly.pdbx_strand_id
1 'polypeptide(L)' 'GIAWNEAGIFEVFVNGREAAMGANGEFLAEVKLAVGENKVVVRAVDKQENATERHFTIVREPDASFIRKE' A
#
# COMPACT_ATOMS: atom_id res chain seq x y z
N GLY A 1 0.33 -7.06 -2.55
CA GLY A 1 1.77 -7.24 -2.30
C GLY A 1 1.98 -8.54 -1.54
N ILE A 2 3.23 -8.88 -1.21
CA ILE A 2 3.56 -9.99 -0.31
C ILE A 2 4.22 -9.43 0.95
N ALA A 3 3.73 -9.83 2.12
CA ALA A 3 4.39 -9.62 3.40
C ALA A 3 4.82 -10.99 3.94
N TRP A 4 6.05 -11.09 4.42
CA TRP A 4 6.60 -12.36 4.90
C TRP A 4 7.63 -12.15 6.00
N ASN A 5 7.61 -13.06 6.97
CA ASN A 5 8.65 -13.31 7.95
C ASN A 5 8.59 -14.80 8.37
N GLU A 6 9.56 -15.26 9.15
CA GLU A 6 9.64 -16.66 9.60
C GLU A 6 8.48 -17.06 10.54
N ALA A 7 8.00 -16.15 11.39
CA ALA A 7 6.93 -16.43 12.36
C ALA A 7 5.50 -16.31 11.78
N GLY A 8 5.37 -15.80 10.56
CA GLY A 8 4.11 -15.42 9.93
C GLY A 8 3.69 -13.99 10.25
N ILE A 9 3.01 -13.37 9.29
CA ILE A 9 2.44 -12.03 9.41
C ILE A 9 1.07 -12.13 10.07
N PHE A 10 0.81 -11.21 11.01
CA PHE A 10 -0.46 -11.10 11.69
C PHE A 10 -1.38 -10.12 10.96
N GLU A 11 -0.90 -8.90 10.71
CA GLU A 11 -1.69 -7.85 10.07
C GLU A 11 -0.83 -7.01 9.11
N VAL A 12 -1.48 -6.46 8.07
CA VAL A 12 -0.89 -5.48 7.16
C VAL A 12 -1.79 -4.26 7.10
N PHE A 13 -1.20 -3.08 7.20
CA PHE A 13 -1.88 -1.80 7.07
C PHE A 13 -1.34 -1.05 5.85
N VAL A 14 -2.24 -0.47 5.06
CA VAL A 14 -1.92 0.44 3.95
C VAL A 14 -2.54 1.79 4.24
N ASN A 15 -1.70 2.83 4.34
CA ASN A 15 -2.10 4.18 4.77
C ASN A 15 -2.88 4.18 6.10
N GLY A 16 -2.43 3.34 7.05
CA GLY A 16 -3.04 3.20 8.38
C GLY A 16 -4.36 2.42 8.40
N ARG A 17 -4.84 1.89 7.27
CA ARG A 17 -6.04 1.05 7.18
C ARG A 17 -5.64 -0.41 6.99
N GLU A 18 -6.31 -1.31 7.69
CA GLU A 18 -6.08 -2.75 7.56
C GLU A 18 -6.35 -3.21 6.11
N ALA A 19 -5.44 -4.01 5.57
CA ALA A 19 -5.52 -4.59 4.23
C ALA A 19 -6.06 -6.02 4.30
N ALA A 20 -6.80 -6.44 3.27
CA ALA A 20 -7.25 -7.83 3.18
C ALA A 20 -6.05 -8.75 2.97
N MET A 21 -5.94 -9.83 3.74
CA MET A 21 -4.83 -10.78 3.68
C MET A 21 -5.27 -12.18 3.24
N GLY A 22 -4.44 -12.80 2.41
CA GLY A 22 -4.52 -14.21 2.04
C GLY A 22 -3.61 -15.08 2.91
N ALA A 23 -3.85 -16.40 2.88
CA ALA A 23 -3.13 -17.37 3.70
C ALA A 23 -1.61 -17.41 3.48
N ASN A 24 -1.14 -16.95 2.32
CA ASN A 24 0.26 -17.00 1.91
C ASN A 24 1.01 -15.67 2.12
N GLY A 25 0.45 -14.74 2.91
CA GLY A 25 1.04 -13.40 3.12
C GLY A 25 0.78 -12.41 1.99
N GLU A 26 -0.05 -12.80 1.01
CA GLU A 26 -0.62 -11.89 0.03
C GLU A 26 -1.51 -10.86 0.74
N PHE A 27 -1.40 -9.59 0.36
CA PHE A 27 -2.31 -8.56 0.84
C PHE A 27 -2.79 -7.66 -0.29
N LEU A 28 -4.03 -7.17 -0.17
CA LEU A 28 -4.69 -6.29 -1.12
C LEU A 28 -5.28 -5.07 -0.41
N ALA A 29 -5.03 -3.89 -0.98
CA ALA A 29 -5.64 -2.64 -0.54
C ALA A 29 -5.90 -1.73 -1.75
N GLU A 30 -7.06 -1.07 -1.75
CA GLU A 30 -7.39 -0.04 -2.73
C GLU A 30 -6.96 1.33 -2.22
N VAL A 31 -6.12 2.02 -3.00
CA VAL A 31 -5.64 3.37 -2.68
C VAL A 31 -6.14 4.34 -3.74
N LYS A 32 -6.97 5.31 -3.34
CA LYS A 32 -7.39 6.40 -4.22
C LYS A 32 -6.24 7.39 -4.39
N LEU A 33 -5.84 7.64 -5.63
CA LEU A 33 -4.74 8.54 -5.97
C LEU A 33 -5.25 9.91 -6.45
N ALA A 34 -4.75 10.98 -5.84
CA ALA A 34 -4.86 12.32 -6.39
C ALA A 34 -3.93 12.49 -7.59
N VAL A 35 -4.21 13.46 -8.47
CA VAL A 35 -3.22 13.87 -9.49
C VAL A 35 -1.98 14.42 -8.77
N GLY A 36 -0.79 14.09 -9.27
CA GLY A 36 0.49 14.44 -8.65
C GLY A 36 1.02 13.35 -7.71
N GLU A 37 1.82 13.75 -6.74
CA GLU A 37 2.51 12.85 -5.81
C GLU A 37 1.55 12.29 -4.74
N ASN A 38 1.55 10.97 -4.56
CA ASN A 38 0.83 10.26 -3.53
C ASN A 38 1.81 9.41 -2.72
N LYS A 39 1.85 9.63 -1.40
CA LYS A 39 2.66 8.80 -0.49
C LYS A 39 1.81 7.64 0.01
N VAL A 40 2.32 6.43 -0.16
CA VAL A 40 1.69 5.20 0.32
C VAL A 40 2.60 4.54 1.34
N VAL A 41 2.09 4.31 2.54
CA VAL A 41 2.82 3.64 3.62
C VAL A 41 2.22 2.26 3.84
N VAL A 42 3.06 1.23 3.74
CA VAL A 42 2.69 -0.15 4.06
C VAL A 42 3.38 -0.53 5.35
N ARG A 43 2.61 -0.92 6.36
CA ARG A 43 3.10 -1.42 7.66
C ARG A 43 2.70 -2.87 7.82
N ALA A 44 3.64 -3.76 8.08
CA ALA A 44 3.37 -5.15 8.43
C ALA A 44 3.69 -5.38 9.91
N VAL A 45 2.83 -6.13 10.60
CA VAL A 45 3.01 -6.54 11.99
C VAL A 45 3.02 -8.07 12.05
N ASP A 46 3.99 -8.65 12.73
CA ASP A 46 4.06 -10.09 12.93
C ASP A 46 3.37 -10.56 14.21
N LYS A 47 3.31 -11.88 14.41
CA LYS A 47 2.68 -12.50 15.59
C LYS A 47 3.40 -12.22 16.91
N GLN A 48 4.60 -11.65 16.87
CA GLN A 48 5.38 -11.23 18.05
C GLN A 48 5.28 -9.71 18.26
N GLU A 49 4.35 -9.06 17.56
CA GLU A 49 4.10 -7.60 17.61
C GLU A 49 5.26 -6.75 17.05
N ASN A 50 6.21 -7.36 16.31
CA ASN A 50 7.21 -6.57 15.60
C ASN A 50 6.59 -5.90 14.37
N ALA A 51 6.85 -4.62 14.20
CA ALA A 51 6.36 -3.84 13.07
C ALA A 51 7.48 -3.42 12.11
N THR A 52 7.20 -3.41 10.81
CA THR A 52 8.08 -2.82 9.79
C THR A 52 7.28 -2.00 8.79
N GLU A 53 7.83 -0.87 8.36
CA GLU A 53 7.21 0.01 7.38
C GLU A 53 8.01 0.09 6.06
N ARG A 54 7.27 0.32 4.98
CA ARG A 54 7.80 0.63 3.66
C ARG A 54 7.00 1.79 3.06
N HIS A 55 7.73 2.75 2.51
CA HIS A 55 7.16 3.94 1.90
C HIS A 55 7.30 3.86 0.38
N PHE A 56 6.20 4.16 -0.31
CA PHE A 56 6.14 4.25 -1.76
C PHE A 56 5.69 5.65 -2.14
N THR A 57 6.29 6.17 -3.21
CA THR A 57 5.85 7.41 -3.84
C THR A 57 5.26 7.05 -5.19
N ILE A 58 3.97 7.30 -5.36
CA ILE A 58 3.23 7.06 -6.60
C ILE A 58 2.86 8.41 -7.20
N VAL A 59 3.35 8.69 -8.41
CA VAL A 59 2.96 9.89 -9.15
C VAL A 59 1.88 9.51 -10.15
N ARG A 60 0.70 10.12 -10.00
CA ARG A 60 -0.39 9.99 -10.97
C ARG A 60 -0.38 11.20 -11.89
N GLU A 61 -0.07 10.97 -13.15
CA GLU A 61 -0.16 12.02 -14.17
C GLU A 61 -1.62 12.47 -14.37
N PRO A 62 -1.85 13.77 -14.63
CA PRO A 62 -3.15 14.23 -15.09
C PRO A 62 -3.48 13.58 -16.43
N ASP A 63 -4.77 13.36 -16.68
CA ASP A 63 -5.20 12.87 -17.97
C ASP A 63 -4.95 13.96 -19.04
N ALA A 64 -4.07 13.65 -19.99
CA ALA A 64 -3.66 14.56 -21.06
C ALA A 64 -4.82 14.91 -22.01
N SER A 65 -5.93 14.16 -21.99
CA SER A 65 -7.13 14.49 -22.75
C SER A 65 -7.79 15.80 -22.29
N PHE A 66 -7.49 16.29 -21.08
CA PHE A 66 -7.96 17.59 -20.60
C PHE A 66 -7.09 18.78 -21.04
N ILE A 67 -5.87 18.53 -21.55
CA ILE A 67 -4.92 19.60 -21.92
C ILE A 67 -5.12 20.08 -23.36
N ARG A 68 -5.83 19.32 -24.21
CA ARG A 68 -6.22 19.77 -25.54
C ARG A 68 -7.56 20.52 -25.50
N LYS A 69 -7.54 21.78 -25.06
CA LYS A 69 -8.52 22.78 -25.52
C LYS A 69 -7.76 23.88 -26.24
N GLU A 70 -7.93 23.87 -27.56
CA GLU A 70 -7.63 24.88 -28.60
C GLU A 70 -6.27 25.61 -28.56
#